data_AF-A0A1S8D2S1-F1
#
_entry.id   AF-A0A1S8D2S1-F1
#
_cell.length_a   1.000
_cell.length_b   1.000
_cell.length_c   1.000
_cell.angle_alpha   90.00
_cell.angle_beta   90.00
_cell.angle_gamma   90.00
#
_symmetry.space_group_name_H-M   'P 1'
#
loop_
_entity.id
_entity.type
_entity.pdbx_description
1 polymer ?
#
loop_
_entity_poly.entity_id
_entity_poly.type
_entity_poly.pdbx_seq_one_letter_code
_entity_poly.pdbx_strand_id
1 'polypeptide(L)'
;MKPETPPPENLPGETSGSPPLAELSFLFSPVRHAANNLAMVLLMNLESAARVIPPTERGSRQIARALEAAEEYDRLMRSLLALTRSEQEVPLRASAYLQDLLPLLGLAAGRKLTLEAEGEPAELRVRRPALDAALLALMQDMPAGSPPVLRLRGTRLTPGFPVDAARQDALRAAGVTVEGSVLQLPTRAG
;
A
#
# COMPACT_ATOMS: atom_id res chain seq x y z
N MET A 1 60.58 21.80 21.49
CA MET A 1 59.39 22.23 20.72
C MET A 1 58.93 21.03 19.91
N LYS A 2 57.79 20.43 20.26
CA LYS A 2 57.16 19.33 19.49
C LYS A 2 56.22 19.97 18.46
N PRO A 3 56.20 19.51 17.20
CA PRO A 3 55.24 20.03 16.22
C PRO A 3 53.85 19.45 16.51
N GLU A 4 52.85 20.33 16.61
CA GLU A 4 51.44 19.97 16.68
C GLU A 4 50.99 19.47 15.30
N THR A 5 50.55 18.22 15.23
CA THR A 5 49.79 17.69 14.08
C THR A 5 48.41 18.33 14.06
N PRO A 6 47.92 18.87 12.93
CA PRO A 6 46.56 19.37 12.84
C PRO A 6 45.57 18.19 12.93
N PRO A 7 44.35 18.42 13.46
CA PRO A 7 43.32 17.38 13.49
C PRO A 7 42.90 17.03 12.06
N PRO A 8 42.40 15.79 11.82
CA PRO A 8 41.94 15.40 10.50
C PRO A 8 40.76 16.28 10.09
N GLU A 9 40.88 16.89 8.91
CA GLU A 9 39.76 17.48 8.19
C GLU A 9 38.66 16.42 8.05
N ASN A 10 37.47 16.74 8.54
CA ASN A 10 36.27 15.95 8.25
C ASN A 10 36.10 15.91 6.72
N LEU A 11 36.27 14.73 6.14
CA LEU A 11 35.94 14.46 4.74
C LEU A 11 34.45 14.79 4.52
N PRO A 12 34.09 15.64 3.55
CA PRO A 12 32.72 15.86 3.18
C PRO A 12 32.25 14.68 2.32
N GLY A 13 31.21 13.99 2.76
CA GLY A 13 30.43 13.12 1.88
C GLY A 13 30.53 11.63 2.17
N GLU A 14 29.97 11.20 3.29
CA GLU A 14 29.26 9.92 3.33
C GLU A 14 27.85 10.17 3.86
N THR A 15 27.04 10.85 3.06
CA THR A 15 25.61 10.57 3.10
C THR A 15 25.45 9.14 2.60
N SER A 16 25.47 8.19 3.53
CA SER A 16 24.82 6.88 3.38
C SER A 16 23.32 7.11 3.23
N GLY A 17 22.93 7.75 2.14
CA GLY A 17 21.55 7.97 1.75
C GLY A 17 21.24 6.94 0.69
N SER A 18 20.44 5.93 1.04
CA SER A 18 19.66 5.24 0.03
C SER A 18 19.05 6.31 -0.90
N PRO A 19 19.20 6.18 -2.23
CA PRO A 19 18.70 7.20 -3.14
C PRO A 19 17.22 7.46 -2.82
N PRO A 20 16.78 8.72 -2.68
CA PRO A 20 15.38 9.02 -2.42
C PRO A 20 14.53 8.30 -3.47
N LEU A 21 13.39 7.71 -3.08
CA LEU A 21 12.54 6.90 -3.95
C LEU A 21 12.20 7.56 -5.30
N ALA A 22 12.23 8.89 -5.37
CA ALA A 22 12.11 9.67 -6.59
C ALA A 22 13.22 9.39 -7.63
N GLU A 23 14.47 9.21 -7.20
CA GLU A 23 15.62 8.91 -8.06
C GLU A 23 15.57 7.49 -8.64
N LEU A 24 14.88 6.57 -7.97
CA LEU A 24 14.65 5.19 -8.45
C LEU A 24 13.42 5.06 -9.36
N SER A 25 12.75 6.17 -9.68
CA SER A 25 11.46 6.15 -10.39
C SER A 25 11.49 5.47 -11.76
N PHE A 26 12.62 5.56 -12.46
CA PHE A 26 12.82 4.90 -13.76
C PHE A 26 12.81 3.36 -13.68
N LEU A 27 13.12 2.78 -12.51
CA LEU A 27 13.13 1.33 -12.30
C LEU A 27 11.74 0.75 -12.03
N PHE A 28 10.78 1.56 -11.59
CA PHE A 28 9.49 1.07 -11.12
C PHE A 28 8.64 0.44 -12.22
N SER A 29 8.69 0.95 -13.46
CA SER A 29 7.96 0.35 -14.58
C SER A 29 8.57 -1.00 -15.01
N PRO A 30 9.91 -1.10 -15.26
CA PRO A 30 10.57 -2.39 -15.50
C PRO A 30 10.36 -3.41 -14.39
N VAL A 31 10.52 -3.02 -13.12
CA VAL A 31 10.33 -3.92 -11.96
C VAL A 31 8.90 -4.43 -11.89
N ARG A 32 7.90 -3.57 -12.16
CA ARG A 32 6.49 -3.98 -12.20
C ARG A 32 6.21 -4.98 -13.31
N HIS A 33 6.76 -4.76 -14.49
CA HIS A 33 6.62 -5.72 -15.58
C HIS A 33 7.25 -7.07 -15.22
N ALA A 34 8.47 -7.07 -14.69
CA ALA A 34 9.15 -8.29 -14.25
C ALA A 34 8.38 -9.03 -13.13
N ALA A 35 7.91 -8.30 -12.11
CA ALA A 35 7.14 -8.86 -11.01
C ALA A 35 5.83 -9.51 -11.48
N ASN A 36 5.09 -8.85 -12.38
CA ASN A 36 3.87 -9.41 -12.97
C ASN A 36 4.15 -10.70 -13.75
N ASN A 37 5.22 -10.74 -14.53
CA ASN A 37 5.59 -11.93 -15.31
C ASN A 37 5.98 -13.09 -14.40
N LEU A 38 6.80 -12.84 -13.38
CA LEU A 38 7.23 -13.85 -12.42
C LEU A 38 6.07 -14.40 -11.59
N ALA A 39 5.17 -13.53 -11.13
CA ALA A 39 3.98 -13.93 -10.39
C ALA A 39 3.06 -14.81 -11.23
N MET A 40 2.81 -14.44 -12.48
CA MET A 40 2.01 -15.22 -13.42
C MET A 40 2.59 -16.63 -13.62
N VAL A 41 3.90 -16.73 -13.88
CA VAL A 41 4.59 -18.01 -14.07
C VAL A 41 4.53 -18.85 -12.80
N LEU A 42 4.78 -18.24 -11.63
CA LEU A 42 4.74 -18.95 -10.34
C LEU A 42 3.34 -19.51 -10.05
N LEU A 43 2.29 -18.68 -10.16
CA LEU A 43 0.91 -19.07 -9.94
C LEU A 43 0.49 -20.19 -10.89
N MET A 44 0.76 -20.04 -12.19
CA MET A 44 0.43 -21.06 -13.20
C MET A 44 1.11 -22.41 -12.90
N ASN A 45 2.36 -22.40 -12.48
CA ASN A 45 3.08 -23.63 -12.11
C ASN A 45 2.53 -24.27 -10.83
N LEU A 46 2.21 -23.47 -9.81
CA LEU A 46 1.63 -23.96 -8.56
C LEU A 46 0.22 -24.53 -8.78
N GLU A 47 -0.62 -23.87 -9.57
CA GLU A 47 -1.93 -24.38 -9.97
C GLU A 47 -1.83 -25.68 -10.77
N SER A 48 -0.88 -25.75 -11.71
CA SER A 48 -0.65 -26.96 -12.50
C SER A 48 -0.20 -28.12 -11.62
N ALA A 49 0.71 -27.88 -10.68
CA ALA A 49 1.15 -28.88 -9.72
C ALA A 49 0.01 -29.31 -8.77
N ALA A 50 -0.84 -28.38 -8.34
CA ALA A 50 -1.99 -28.67 -7.48
C ALA A 50 -3.00 -29.63 -8.13
N ARG A 51 -3.13 -29.59 -9.47
CA ARG A 51 -4.05 -30.48 -10.23
C ARG A 51 -3.56 -31.91 -10.35
N VAL A 52 -2.24 -32.14 -10.24
CA VAL A 52 -1.63 -33.46 -10.49
C VAL A 52 -1.35 -34.21 -9.18
N ILE A 53 -1.19 -33.51 -8.06
CA ILE A 53 -0.92 -34.15 -6.76
C ILE A 53 -2.23 -34.63 -6.11
N PRO A 54 -2.32 -35.91 -5.71
CA PRO A 54 -3.49 -36.44 -5.01
C PRO A 54 -3.78 -35.70 -3.68
N PRO A 55 -5.05 -35.42 -3.34
CA PRO A 55 -5.43 -34.65 -2.14
C PRO A 55 -4.96 -35.27 -0.80
N THR A 56 -4.76 -36.58 -0.79
CA THR A 56 -4.36 -37.36 0.39
C THR A 56 -2.86 -37.25 0.70
N GLU A 57 -2.06 -36.78 -0.26
CA GLU A 57 -0.62 -36.66 -0.08
C GLU A 57 -0.24 -35.40 0.70
N ARG A 58 0.84 -35.51 1.49
CA ARG A 58 1.42 -34.37 2.21
C ARG A 58 1.77 -33.21 1.26
N GLY A 59 2.15 -33.52 0.03
CA GLY A 59 2.44 -32.55 -1.03
C GLY A 59 1.24 -31.66 -1.37
N SER A 60 0.01 -32.18 -1.36
CA SER A 60 -1.18 -31.41 -1.71
C SER A 60 -1.41 -30.23 -0.75
N ARG A 61 -1.27 -30.47 0.56
CA ARG A 61 -1.36 -29.41 1.58
C ARG A 61 -0.25 -28.36 1.47
N GLN A 62 0.96 -28.77 1.07
CA GLN A 62 2.08 -27.84 0.88
C GLN A 62 1.87 -26.97 -0.36
N ILE A 63 1.39 -27.54 -1.47
CA ILE A 63 1.08 -26.77 -2.68
C ILE A 63 -0.08 -25.81 -2.45
N ALA A 64 -1.14 -26.23 -1.77
CA ALA A 64 -2.25 -25.34 -1.43
C ALA A 64 -1.78 -24.10 -0.63
N ARG A 65 -0.93 -24.31 0.38
CA ARG A 65 -0.33 -23.21 1.15
C ARG A 65 0.60 -22.33 0.30
N ALA A 66 1.38 -22.93 -0.59
CA ALA A 66 2.27 -22.18 -1.48
C ALA A 66 1.47 -21.33 -2.48
N LEU A 67 0.36 -21.85 -3.00
CA LEU A 67 -0.55 -21.12 -3.88
C LEU A 67 -1.18 -19.92 -3.17
N GLU A 68 -1.72 -20.13 -1.96
CA GLU A 68 -2.26 -19.06 -1.13
C GLU A 68 -1.22 -17.96 -0.83
N ALA A 69 0.00 -18.36 -0.45
CA ALA A 69 1.10 -17.43 -0.21
C ALA A 69 1.54 -16.69 -1.49
N ALA A 70 1.55 -17.34 -2.65
CA ALA A 70 1.89 -16.72 -3.92
C ALA A 70 0.83 -15.70 -4.37
N GLU A 71 -0.45 -15.98 -4.16
CA GLU A 71 -1.53 -15.03 -4.43
C GLU A 71 -1.44 -13.81 -3.50
N GLU A 72 -1.18 -14.03 -2.21
CA GLU A 72 -1.03 -12.93 -1.25
C GLU A 72 0.20 -12.07 -1.56
N TYR A 73 1.32 -12.70 -1.93
CA TYR A 73 2.52 -12.01 -2.40
C TYR A 73 2.26 -11.17 -3.66
N ASP A 74 1.59 -11.73 -4.67
CA ASP A 74 1.25 -10.99 -5.90
C ASP A 74 0.36 -9.79 -5.61
N ARG A 75 -0.68 -9.95 -4.77
CA ARG A 75 -1.55 -8.84 -4.35
C ARG A 75 -0.74 -7.74 -3.65
N LEU A 76 0.09 -8.10 -2.68
CA LEU A 76 0.93 -7.14 -1.94
C LEU A 76 1.93 -6.41 -2.86
N MET A 77 2.60 -7.15 -3.74
CA MET A 77 3.58 -6.59 -4.68
C MET A 77 2.91 -5.60 -5.66
N ARG A 78 1.73 -5.94 -6.18
CA ARG A 78 0.94 -5.04 -7.04
C ARG A 78 0.54 -3.77 -6.31
N SER A 79 0.04 -3.87 -5.08
CA SER A 79 -0.34 -2.71 -4.28
C SER A 79 0.87 -1.84 -3.99
N LEU A 80 2.03 -2.42 -3.63
CA LEU A 80 3.27 -1.68 -3.40
C LEU A 80 3.75 -0.95 -4.66
N LEU A 81 3.78 -1.63 -5.79
CA LEU A 81 4.18 -1.03 -7.07
C LEU A 81 3.15 -0.02 -7.60
N ALA A 82 1.90 -0.04 -7.12
CA ALA A 82 0.94 1.01 -7.44
C ALA A 82 1.31 2.35 -6.79
N LEU A 83 1.94 2.35 -5.61
CA LEU A 83 2.43 3.56 -4.94
C LEU A 83 3.50 4.29 -5.76
N THR A 84 4.22 3.54 -6.59
CA THR A 84 5.34 4.04 -7.39
C THR A 84 4.93 4.69 -8.71
N ARG A 85 3.62 4.71 -9.02
CA ARG A 85 3.12 5.34 -10.25
C ARG A 85 3.29 6.86 -10.15
N SER A 86 3.66 7.49 -11.27
CA SER A 86 3.66 8.94 -11.39
C SER A 86 2.28 9.51 -11.04
N GLU A 87 2.25 10.69 -10.42
CA GLU A 87 1.00 11.40 -10.13
C GLU A 87 0.21 11.58 -11.42
N GLN A 88 -0.87 10.81 -11.57
CA GLN A 88 -1.81 10.95 -12.67
C GLN A 88 -3.21 11.06 -12.09
N GLU A 89 -3.88 12.16 -12.41
CA GLU A 89 -5.30 12.35 -12.13
C GLU A 89 -6.10 11.46 -13.09
N VAL A 90 -6.38 10.24 -12.66
CA VAL A 90 -7.25 9.30 -13.38
C VAL A 90 -8.56 9.21 -12.61
N PRO A 91 -9.73 9.21 -13.27
CA PRO A 91 -10.98 8.85 -12.60
C PRO A 91 -10.88 7.42 -12.09
N LEU A 92 -11.01 7.24 -10.77
CA LEU A 92 -10.95 5.94 -10.12
C LEU A 92 -12.27 5.65 -9.43
N ARG A 93 -12.77 4.41 -9.52
CA ARG A 93 -13.88 3.99 -8.67
C ARG A 93 -13.38 3.85 -7.23
N ALA A 94 -14.04 4.52 -6.29
CA ALA A 94 -13.61 4.59 -4.89
C ALA A 94 -13.46 3.21 -4.24
N SER A 95 -14.42 2.31 -4.47
CA SER A 95 -14.40 0.94 -3.95
C SER A 95 -13.25 0.13 -4.52
N ALA A 96 -13.04 0.14 -5.84
CA ALA A 96 -11.96 -0.57 -6.50
C ALA A 96 -10.58 -0.07 -6.04
N TYR A 97 -10.43 1.25 -5.93
CA TYR A 97 -9.21 1.88 -5.41
C TYR A 97 -8.88 1.41 -3.98
N LEU A 98 -9.86 1.42 -3.07
CA LEU A 98 -9.65 0.95 -1.70
C LEU A 98 -9.44 -0.56 -1.62
N GLN A 99 -10.10 -1.35 -2.48
CA GLN A 99 -9.86 -2.80 -2.57
C GLN A 99 -8.43 -3.12 -3.01
N ASP A 100 -7.90 -2.38 -3.98
CA ASP A 100 -6.51 -2.52 -4.43
C ASP A 100 -5.51 -2.13 -3.32
N LEU A 101 -5.84 -1.13 -2.49
CA LEU A 101 -4.97 -0.65 -1.42
C LEU A 101 -5.11 -1.47 -0.12
N LEU A 102 -6.22 -2.18 0.07
CA LEU A 102 -6.58 -2.91 1.29
C LEU A 102 -5.47 -3.83 1.84
N PRO A 103 -4.72 -4.59 1.02
CA PRO A 103 -3.62 -5.41 1.53
C PRO A 103 -2.53 -4.59 2.25
N LEU A 104 -2.17 -3.41 1.72
CA LEU A 104 -1.18 -2.54 2.35
C LEU A 104 -1.75 -1.84 3.58
N LEU A 105 -3.03 -1.45 3.55
CA LEU A 105 -3.71 -0.91 4.74
C LEU A 105 -3.69 -1.93 5.88
N GLY A 106 -3.91 -3.21 5.56
CA GLY A 106 -3.81 -4.30 6.54
C GLY A 106 -2.40 -4.49 7.11
N LEU A 107 -1.37 -4.40 6.28
CA LEU A 107 0.02 -4.40 6.75
C LEU A 107 0.31 -3.22 7.69
N ALA A 108 -0.12 -2.02 7.31
CA ALA A 108 0.06 -0.81 8.12
C ALA A 108 -0.70 -0.91 9.47
N ALA A 109 -1.89 -1.50 9.47
CA ALA A 109 -2.68 -1.76 10.68
C ALA A 109 -2.18 -2.96 11.52
N GLY A 110 -1.22 -3.74 11.01
CA GLY A 110 -0.73 -4.96 11.64
C GLY A 110 -1.75 -6.12 11.67
N ARG A 111 -2.80 -6.07 10.85
CA ARG A 111 -3.88 -7.08 10.81
C ARG A 111 -4.70 -7.03 9.52
N LYS A 112 -5.37 -8.14 9.19
CA LYS A 112 -6.25 -8.21 8.03
C LYS A 112 -7.45 -7.26 8.19
N LEU A 113 -7.69 -6.42 7.19
CA LEU A 113 -8.84 -5.52 7.11
C LEU A 113 -9.88 -6.04 6.11
N THR A 114 -11.14 -5.65 6.33
CA THR A 114 -12.23 -5.84 5.37
C THR A 114 -12.77 -4.49 4.92
N LEU A 115 -13.21 -4.40 3.67
CA LEU A 115 -13.89 -3.23 3.12
C LEU A 115 -15.38 -3.54 2.94
N GLU A 116 -16.23 -2.82 3.67
CA GLU A 116 -17.67 -2.80 3.49
C GLU A 116 -18.02 -1.59 2.62
N ALA A 117 -18.41 -1.82 1.37
CA ALA A 117 -18.81 -0.77 0.45
C ALA A 117 -20.34 -0.79 0.26
N GLU A 118 -20.98 0.34 0.57
CA GLU A 118 -22.43 0.52 0.48
C GLU A 118 -22.79 1.71 -0.45
N GLY A 119 -23.94 1.59 -1.11
CA GLY A 119 -24.48 2.64 -1.98
C GLY A 119 -23.90 2.66 -3.39
N GLU A 120 -24.18 3.74 -4.11
CA GLU A 120 -23.82 3.88 -5.53
C GLU A 120 -22.30 4.02 -5.74
N PRO A 121 -21.75 3.46 -6.83
CA PRO A 121 -20.35 3.63 -7.20
C PRO A 121 -20.01 5.11 -7.35
N ALA A 122 -18.96 5.56 -6.66
CA ALA A 122 -18.48 6.92 -6.74
C ALA A 122 -17.10 7.00 -7.41
N GLU A 123 -16.88 8.08 -8.16
CA GLU A 123 -15.59 8.37 -8.78
C GLU A 123 -14.76 9.32 -7.91
N LEU A 124 -13.47 9.02 -7.82
CA LEU A 124 -12.44 9.83 -7.18
C LEU A 124 -11.56 10.47 -8.25
N ARG A 125 -11.06 11.66 -7.97
CA ARG A 125 -9.98 12.32 -8.72
C ARG A 125 -8.88 12.69 -7.74
N VAL A 126 -7.79 11.92 -7.75
CA VAL A 126 -6.79 11.93 -6.67
C VAL A 126 -5.38 11.92 -7.20
N ARG A 127 -4.47 12.60 -6.49
CA ARG A 127 -3.03 12.38 -6.58
C ARG A 127 -2.70 11.14 -5.76
N ARG A 128 -2.71 9.97 -6.41
CA ARG A 128 -2.65 8.66 -5.73
C ARG A 128 -1.54 8.54 -4.69
N PRO A 129 -0.26 8.91 -4.95
CA PRO A 129 0.81 8.68 -3.97
C PRO A 129 0.57 9.40 -2.63
N ALA A 130 0.07 10.64 -2.67
CA ALA A 130 -0.23 11.42 -1.47
C ALA A 130 -1.39 10.82 -0.67
N LEU A 131 -2.47 10.42 -1.34
CA LEU A 131 -3.62 9.78 -0.69
C LEU A 131 -3.26 8.41 -0.13
N ASP A 132 -2.54 7.59 -0.90
CA ASP A 132 -2.09 6.26 -0.48
C ASP A 132 -1.24 6.38 0.79
N ALA A 133 -0.27 7.30 0.81
CA ALA A 133 0.60 7.53 1.97
C ALA A 133 -0.19 8.02 3.20
N ALA A 134 -1.14 8.95 3.02
CA ALA A 134 -1.96 9.45 4.12
C ALA A 134 -2.86 8.37 4.72
N LEU A 135 -3.46 7.50 3.89
CA LEU A 135 -4.27 6.38 4.35
C LEU A 135 -3.44 5.30 5.06
N LEU A 136 -2.23 5.00 4.56
CA LEU A 136 -1.32 4.07 5.23
C LEU A 136 -0.88 4.60 6.60
N ALA A 137 -0.53 5.88 6.66
CA ALA A 137 -0.15 6.56 7.89
C ALA A 137 -1.29 6.56 8.92
N LEU A 138 -2.54 6.74 8.47
CA LEU A 138 -3.73 6.62 9.32
C LEU A 138 -3.88 5.20 9.92
N MET A 139 -3.64 4.17 9.11
CA MET A 139 -3.79 2.78 9.56
C MET A 139 -2.74 2.36 10.60
N GLN A 140 -1.56 2.97 10.59
CA GLN A 140 -0.53 2.74 11.62
C GLN A 140 -1.00 3.12 13.02
N ASP A 141 -1.93 4.08 13.12
CA ASP A 141 -2.48 4.55 14.39
C ASP A 141 -3.73 3.76 14.83
N MET A 142 -4.12 2.73 14.07
CA MET A 142 -5.34 1.98 14.34
C MET A 142 -5.27 1.29 15.71
N PRO A 143 -6.15 1.64 16.67
CA PRO A 143 -6.13 1.03 17.99
C PRO A 143 -6.44 -0.47 17.95
N ALA A 144 -5.73 -1.29 18.71
CA ALA A 144 -5.92 -2.75 18.70
C ALA A 144 -7.38 -3.20 18.99
N GLY A 145 -8.13 -2.43 19.79
CA GLY A 145 -9.54 -2.71 20.09
C GLY A 145 -10.54 -2.29 19.00
N SER A 146 -10.11 -1.54 17.98
CA SER A 146 -11.00 -1.06 16.92
C SER A 146 -11.38 -2.18 15.95
N PRO A 147 -12.61 -2.18 15.40
CA PRO A 147 -13.02 -3.14 14.39
C PRO A 147 -12.13 -3.08 13.15
N PRO A 148 -11.66 -4.22 12.60
CA PRO A 148 -10.82 -4.26 11.40
C PRO A 148 -11.62 -4.05 10.10
N VAL A 149 -12.55 -3.10 10.11
CA VAL A 149 -13.53 -2.88 9.05
C VAL A 149 -13.48 -1.43 8.61
N LEU A 150 -13.19 -1.22 7.33
CA LEU A 150 -13.33 0.08 6.67
C LEU A 150 -14.69 0.14 6.00
N ARG A 151 -15.47 1.19 6.28
CA ARG A 151 -16.79 1.38 5.67
C ARG A 151 -16.74 2.50 4.66
N LEU A 152 -17.11 2.22 3.41
CA LEU A 152 -17.20 3.18 2.33
C LEU A 152 -18.66 3.38 1.92
N ARG A 153 -19.15 4.63 1.95
CA ARG A 153 -20.46 5.01 1.41
C ARG A 153 -20.29 6.11 0.37
N GLY A 154 -20.38 5.76 -0.91
CA GLY A 154 -20.00 6.66 -2.01
C GLY A 154 -18.52 7.04 -1.90
N THR A 155 -18.23 8.28 -1.49
CA THR A 155 -16.86 8.78 -1.23
C THR A 155 -16.56 9.02 0.25
N ARG A 156 -17.48 8.67 1.15
CA ARG A 156 -17.28 8.79 2.59
C ARG A 156 -16.68 7.50 3.14
N LEU A 157 -15.43 7.58 3.57
CA LEU A 157 -14.70 6.50 4.22
C LEU A 157 -14.78 6.69 5.75
N THR A 158 -15.19 5.65 6.45
CA THR A 158 -15.20 5.61 7.92
C THR A 158 -14.26 4.51 8.38
N PRO A 159 -13.15 4.84 9.06
CA PRO A 159 -12.15 3.86 9.49
C PRO A 159 -12.56 3.11 10.77
N GLY A 160 -13.60 3.55 11.47
CA GLY A 160 -14.10 2.89 12.68
C GLY A 160 -13.35 3.24 13.96
N PHE A 161 -12.50 4.27 13.93
CA PHE A 161 -11.76 4.79 15.08
C PHE A 161 -11.52 6.30 14.97
N PRO A 162 -11.20 7.00 16.08
CA PRO A 162 -10.89 8.43 16.07
C PRO A 162 -9.63 8.74 15.24
N VAL A 163 -9.62 9.89 14.56
CA VAL A 163 -8.48 10.33 13.74
C VAL A 163 -7.74 11.46 14.46
N ASP A 164 -6.48 11.23 14.81
CA ASP A 164 -5.63 12.20 15.50
C ASP A 164 -5.32 13.43 14.63
N ALA A 165 -5.20 14.60 15.26
CA ALA A 165 -5.06 15.89 14.56
C ALA A 165 -3.93 15.91 13.52
N ALA A 166 -2.76 15.35 13.86
CA ALA A 166 -1.63 15.25 12.94
C ALA A 166 -1.95 14.42 11.67
N ARG A 167 -2.77 13.36 11.80
CA ARG A 167 -3.24 12.58 10.66
C ARG A 167 -4.29 13.33 9.87
N GLN A 168 -5.15 14.10 10.53
CA GLN A 168 -6.12 14.95 9.83
C GLN A 168 -5.41 15.94 8.91
N ASP A 169 -4.30 16.54 9.34
CA ASP A 169 -3.53 17.48 8.53
C ASP A 169 -2.89 16.82 7.31
N ALA A 170 -2.31 15.63 7.48
CA ALA A 170 -1.78 14.84 6.36
C ALA A 170 -2.89 14.42 5.36
N LEU A 171 -4.06 14.04 5.86
CA LEU A 171 -5.22 13.70 5.04
C LEU A 171 -5.73 14.93 4.26
N ARG A 172 -5.82 16.10 4.90
CA ARG A 172 -6.18 17.36 4.26
C ARG A 172 -5.18 17.77 3.17
N ALA A 173 -3.88 17.62 3.43
CA ALA A 173 -2.84 17.87 2.43
C ALA A 173 -2.96 16.93 1.21
N ALA A 174 -3.52 15.73 1.39
CA ALA A 174 -3.85 14.80 0.31
C ALA A 174 -5.23 15.07 -0.34
N GLY A 175 -5.91 16.16 0.02
CA GLY A 175 -7.21 16.57 -0.54
C GLY A 175 -8.44 15.93 0.12
N VAL A 176 -8.27 15.22 1.24
CA VAL A 176 -9.38 14.61 2.00
C VAL A 176 -9.99 15.63 2.94
N THR A 177 -11.32 15.79 2.89
CA THR A 177 -12.03 16.57 3.91
C THR A 177 -12.31 15.68 5.13
N VAL A 178 -11.96 16.16 6.32
CA VAL A 178 -12.14 15.42 7.58
C VAL A 178 -13.29 16.01 8.39
N GLU A 179 -14.35 15.21 8.60
CA GLU A 179 -15.54 15.55 9.39
C GLU A 179 -15.65 14.59 10.58
N GLY A 180 -15.02 14.94 11.70
CA GLY A 180 -14.93 14.06 12.87
C GLY A 180 -14.13 12.79 12.54
N SER A 181 -14.78 11.62 12.59
CA SER A 181 -14.18 10.34 12.17
C SER A 181 -14.52 9.94 10.73
N VAL A 182 -15.17 10.81 9.97
CA VAL A 182 -15.54 10.54 8.56
C VAL A 182 -14.56 11.26 7.64
N LEU A 183 -14.03 10.50 6.68
CA LEU A 183 -13.09 10.97 5.67
C LEU A 183 -13.81 11.08 4.33
N GLN A 184 -13.99 12.30 3.84
CA GLN A 184 -14.57 12.55 2.54
C GLN A 184 -13.45 12.55 1.50
N LEU A 185 -13.40 11.48 0.70
CA LEU A 185 -12.37 11.29 -0.33
C LEU A 185 -12.53 12.30 -1.48
N PRO A 186 -11.44 12.65 -2.18
CA PRO A 186 -11.43 13.76 -3.13
C PRO A 186 -12.22 13.42 -4.41
N THR A 187 -13.21 14.23 -4.74
CA THR A 187 -14.05 14.10 -5.95
C THR A 187 -13.70 15.12 -7.03
N ARG A 188 -12.92 16.16 -6.70
CA ARG A 188 -12.38 17.16 -7.63
C ARG A 188 -10.92 17.43 -7.27
N ALA A 189 -10.10 17.68 -8.28
CA ALA A 189 -8.76 18.20 -8.09
C ALA A 189 -8.87 19.62 -7.49
N GLY A 190 -8.33 19.79 -6.28
CA GLY A 190 -8.07 21.09 -5.69
C GLY A 190 -6.73 21.64 -6.15
#